data_AF-A0A4Z1BWN4-F1
#
_entry.id   AF-A0A4Z1BWN4-F1
#
_cell.length_a   1.000
_cell.length_b   1.000
_cell.length_c   1.000
_cell.angle_alpha   90.00
_cell.angle_beta   90.00
_cell.angle_gamma   90.00
#
_symmetry.space_group_name_H-M   'P 1'
#
loop_
_entity.id
_entity.type
_entity.pdbx_description
1 polymer ?
#
loop_
_entity_poly.entity_id
_entity_poly.type
_entity_poly.pdbx_seq_one_letter_code
_entity_poly.pdbx_strand_id
1 'polypeptide(L)'
;MIRAHPGPQPLDGAGILRPASGRPRPTGALAAMILLANPNSTTATTRAMCAILAPVLPHLRGWTAPEGPGVIETPAQLDAAGRLVAALTPPPGCRGVIVAAFGDPG
;
A
#
# COMPACT_ATOMS: atom_id res chain seq x y z
N MET A 1 -59.55 0.92 10.51
CA MET A 1 -58.71 -0.02 11.28
C MET A 1 -57.29 0.09 10.72
N ILE A 2 -56.43 0.87 11.37
CA ILE A 2 -55.09 1.22 10.89
C ILE A 2 -54.12 0.14 11.41
N ARG A 3 -53.42 -0.58 10.52
CA ARG A 3 -52.32 -1.48 10.89
C ARG A 3 -51.06 -0.65 11.11
N ALA A 4 -50.55 -0.64 12.34
CA ALA A 4 -49.26 -0.03 12.65
C ALA A 4 -48.11 -0.82 11.99
N HIS A 5 -47.16 -0.09 11.40
CA HIS A 5 -45.90 -0.63 10.87
C HIS A 5 -45.01 -1.10 12.04
N PRO A 6 -44.39 -2.29 12.01
CA PRO A 6 -43.39 -2.63 13.01
C PRO A 6 -42.15 -1.74 12.83
N GLY A 7 -41.68 -1.15 13.93
CA GLY A 7 -40.47 -0.34 13.98
C GLY A 7 -39.19 -1.15 13.67
N PRO A 8 -38.04 -0.48 13.47
CA PRO A 8 -36.79 -1.15 13.12
C PRO A 8 -36.31 -2.04 14.26
N GLN A 9 -35.90 -3.27 13.90
CA GLN A 9 -35.30 -4.24 14.82
C GLN A 9 -33.89 -3.77 15.23
N PRO A 10 -33.44 -4.04 16.47
CA PRO A 10 -32.09 -3.71 16.91
C PRO A 10 -31.04 -4.51 16.14
N LEU A 11 -29.88 -3.88 15.88
CA LEU A 11 -28.73 -4.56 15.30
C LEU A 11 -27.97 -5.27 16.41
N ASP A 12 -28.06 -6.60 16.42
CA ASP A 12 -27.37 -7.45 17.38
C ASP A 12 -25.84 -7.36 17.17
N GLY A 13 -25.14 -6.96 18.22
CA GLY A 13 -23.69 -6.84 18.24
C GLY A 13 -23.00 -8.21 18.23
N ALA A 14 -22.57 -8.68 17.06
CA ALA A 14 -21.59 -9.77 16.93
C ALA A 14 -20.99 -9.79 15.51
N GLY A 15 -20.11 -8.83 15.21
CA GLY A 15 -19.49 -8.72 13.89
C GLY A 15 -18.09 -8.09 13.90
N ILE A 16 -17.33 -8.18 15.00
CA ILE A 16 -15.90 -7.85 14.95
C ILE A 16 -15.18 -9.02 14.27
N LEU A 17 -14.76 -8.77 13.04
CA LEU A 17 -13.89 -9.64 12.26
C LEU A 17 -12.61 -9.92 13.08
N ARG A 18 -12.46 -11.13 13.63
CA ARG A 18 -11.22 -11.56 14.28
C ARG A 18 -10.15 -11.76 13.19
N PRO A 19 -8.91 -11.28 13.38
CA PRO A 19 -7.84 -11.60 12.44
C PRO A 19 -7.65 -13.11 12.38
N ALA A 20 -7.60 -13.65 11.16
CA ALA A 20 -7.43 -15.06 10.89
C ALA A 20 -6.22 -15.63 11.64
N SER A 21 -6.43 -16.74 12.32
CA SER A 21 -5.41 -17.48 13.08
C SER A 21 -4.20 -17.79 12.22
N GLY A 22 -3.03 -17.44 12.74
CA GLY A 22 -1.78 -17.31 12.02
C GLY A 22 -1.29 -18.57 11.33
N ARG A 23 -0.79 -18.38 10.11
CA ARG A 23 0.26 -19.23 9.55
C ARG A 23 1.49 -19.11 10.46
N PRO A 24 2.17 -20.21 10.84
CA PRO A 24 3.40 -20.11 11.62
C PRO A 24 4.38 -19.17 10.91
N ARG A 25 4.82 -18.11 11.60
CA ARG A 25 5.88 -17.25 11.08
C ARG A 25 7.15 -18.11 11.04
N PRO A 26 7.80 -18.30 9.89
CA PRO A 26 9.03 -19.08 9.81
C PRO A 26 10.08 -18.45 10.73
N THR A 27 10.40 -19.18 11.80
CA THR A 27 11.45 -18.89 12.78
C THR A 27 12.80 -19.06 12.09
N GLY A 28 13.26 -18.00 11.44
CA GLY A 28 14.49 -17.99 10.64
C GLY A 28 14.44 -17.13 9.38
N ALA A 29 13.27 -16.59 9.00
CA ALA A 29 13.20 -15.67 7.88
C ALA A 29 13.89 -14.34 8.25
N LEU A 30 14.92 -13.97 7.49
CA LEU A 30 15.37 -12.58 7.36
C LEU A 30 14.12 -11.69 7.36
N ALA A 31 14.10 -10.67 8.21
CA ALA A 31 12.92 -9.85 8.40
C ALA A 31 12.42 -9.38 7.03
N ALA A 32 11.21 -9.82 6.69
CA ALA A 32 10.63 -9.67 5.37
C ALA A 32 10.57 -8.19 4.97
N MET A 33 11.31 -7.80 3.93
CA MET A 33 11.37 -6.42 3.48
C MET A 33 10.18 -6.11 2.57
N ILE A 34 9.57 -4.95 2.77
CA ILE A 34 8.58 -4.34 1.87
C ILE A 34 9.26 -3.21 1.10
N LEU A 35 9.02 -3.14 -0.21
CA LEU A 35 9.51 -2.06 -1.04
C LEU A 35 8.42 -1.00 -1.20
N LEU A 36 8.73 0.24 -0.86
CA LEU A 36 7.90 1.41 -1.20
C LEU A 36 8.38 1.96 -2.53
N ALA A 37 7.61 1.75 -3.59
CA ALA A 37 7.91 2.25 -4.91
C ALA A 37 7.23 3.61 -5.12
N ASN A 38 8.01 4.69 -5.04
CA ASN A 38 7.58 6.02 -5.45
C ASN A 38 7.77 6.16 -6.97
N PRO A 39 6.68 6.28 -7.76
CA PRO A 39 6.77 6.38 -9.21
C PRO A 39 7.14 7.78 -9.73
N ASN A 40 7.23 8.81 -8.88
CA ASN A 40 7.86 10.07 -9.24
C ASN A 40 9.38 10.02 -9.01
N SER A 41 10.12 10.92 -9.69
CA SER A 41 11.58 10.96 -9.65
C SER A 41 12.17 11.70 -8.44
N THR A 42 11.33 12.17 -7.52
CA THR A 42 11.75 13.00 -6.39
C THR A 42 12.16 12.16 -5.18
N THR A 43 13.47 12.02 -4.95
CA THR A 43 14.01 11.25 -3.80
C THR A 43 13.58 11.80 -2.44
N ALA A 44 13.41 13.12 -2.31
CA ALA A 44 12.93 13.74 -1.07
C ALA A 44 11.52 13.25 -0.70
N THR A 45 10.64 13.11 -1.70
CA THR A 45 9.30 12.54 -1.55
C THR A 45 9.36 11.10 -1.08
N THR A 46 10.23 10.27 -1.67
CA THR A 46 10.46 8.88 -1.22
C THR A 46 10.89 8.81 0.24
N ARG A 47 11.82 9.68 0.66
CA ARG A 47 12.28 9.74 2.06
C ARG A 47 11.15 10.13 3.01
N ALA A 48 10.33 11.12 2.64
CA ALA A 48 9.19 11.55 3.43
C ALA A 48 8.15 10.43 3.58
N MET A 49 7.81 9.74 2.50
CA MET A 49 6.89 8.58 2.52
C MET A 49 7.41 7.46 3.41
N CYS A 50 8.70 7.13 3.32
CA CYS A 50 9.32 6.13 4.20
C CYS A 50 9.27 6.55 5.67
N ALA A 51 9.51 7.83 5.97
CA ALA A 51 9.45 8.35 7.34
C ALA A 51 8.05 8.25 7.95
N ILE A 52 7.00 8.50 7.15
CA ILE A 52 5.59 8.34 7.57
C ILE A 52 5.29 6.89 7.94
N LEU A 53 5.82 5.92 7.20
CA LEU A 53 5.53 4.49 7.39
C LEU A 53 6.47 3.79 8.36
N ALA A 54 7.62 4.38 8.70
CA ALA A 54 8.61 3.77 9.59
C ALA A 54 8.04 3.29 10.95
N PRO A 55 7.08 3.99 11.61
CA PRO A 55 6.51 3.52 12.88
C PRO A 55 5.66 2.25 12.76
N VAL A 56 5.14 1.93 11.57
CA VAL A 56 4.21 0.81 11.33
C VAL A 56 4.83 -0.33 10.51
N LEU A 57 5.88 -0.05 9.73
CA LEU A 57 6.57 -0.99 8.85
C LEU A 57 8.10 -0.89 9.04
N PRO A 58 8.68 -1.63 10.00
CA PRO A 58 10.10 -1.51 10.36
C PRO A 58 11.09 -2.06 9.32
N HIS A 59 10.62 -2.78 8.30
CA HIS A 59 11.45 -3.37 7.24
C HIS A 59 11.07 -2.80 5.86
N LEU A 60 11.05 -1.47 5.79
CA LEU A 60 10.70 -0.73 4.58
C LEU A 60 11.95 -0.25 3.84
N ARG A 61 11.97 -0.42 2.52
CA ARG A 61 12.98 0.19 1.63
C ARG A 61 12.29 1.08 0.60
N GLY A 62 12.75 2.30 0.48
CA GLY A 62 12.28 3.21 -0.58
C GLY A 62 12.95 2.92 -1.92
N TRP A 63 12.15 2.95 -2.98
CA TRP A 63 12.57 3.04 -4.37
C TRP A 63 12.00 4.32 -4.97
N THR A 64 12.83 5.06 -5.71
CA THR A 64 12.43 6.25 -6.45
C THR A 64 12.56 5.90 -7.93
N ALA A 65 11.56 6.27 -8.73
CA ALA A 65 11.65 6.08 -10.16
C ALA A 65 12.93 6.75 -10.71
N PRO A 66 13.71 6.05 -11.55
CA PRO A 66 14.98 6.56 -12.07
C PRO A 66 14.78 7.74 -13.02
N GLU A 67 13.59 7.83 -13.61
CA GLU A 67 13.14 8.87 -14.53
C GLU A 67 11.66 9.15 -14.31
N GLY A 68 11.09 10.07 -15.09
CA GLY A 68 9.69 10.49 -14.97
C GLY A 68 9.53 11.84 -14.26
N PRO A 69 8.28 12.28 -14.06
CA PRO A 69 8.02 13.63 -13.59
C PRO A 69 8.37 13.76 -12.09
N GLY A 70 8.74 14.97 -11.67
CA GLY A 70 9.00 15.26 -10.26
C GLY A 70 7.75 15.12 -9.37
N VAL A 71 6.58 15.34 -9.96
CA VAL A 71 5.24 15.13 -9.39
C VAL A 71 4.30 14.64 -10.50
N ILE A 72 3.37 13.75 -10.17
CA ILE A 72 2.40 13.21 -11.13
C ILE A 72 1.11 14.03 -11.00
N GLU A 73 0.74 14.75 -12.05
CA GLU A 73 -0.43 15.66 -12.05
C GLU A 73 -1.39 15.41 -13.22
N THR A 74 -0.95 14.65 -14.22
CA THR A 74 -1.73 14.39 -15.44
C THR A 74 -1.88 12.89 -15.71
N PRO A 75 -2.93 12.47 -16.43
CA PRO A 75 -3.09 11.06 -16.83
C PRO A 75 -1.90 10.52 -17.62
N ALA A 76 -1.34 11.30 -18.56
CA ALA A 76 -0.18 10.87 -19.34
C ALA A 76 1.07 10.64 -18.47
N GLN A 77 1.26 11.45 -17.43
CA GLN A 77 2.32 11.25 -16.44
C GLN A 77 2.07 10.00 -15.59
N LEU A 78 0.82 9.72 -15.21
CA LEU A 78 0.44 8.52 -14.48
C LEU A 78 0.72 7.26 -15.31
N ASP A 79 0.35 7.26 -16.58
CA ASP A 79 0.65 6.15 -17.51
C ASP A 79 2.16 5.94 -17.68
N ALA A 80 2.94 7.02 -17.76
CA ALA A 80 4.39 6.94 -17.83
C ALA A 80 5.01 6.36 -16.56
N ALA A 81 4.54 6.80 -15.40
CA ALA A 81 4.88 6.25 -14.10
C ALA A 81 4.56 4.75 -14.01
N GLY A 82 3.39 4.32 -14.51
CA GLY A 82 2.96 2.92 -14.49
C GLY A 82 3.91 2.00 -15.26
N ARG A 83 4.48 2.47 -16.38
CA ARG A 83 5.49 1.70 -17.12
C ARG A 83 6.78 1.49 -16.31
N LEU A 84 7.19 2.49 -15.53
CA LEU A 84 8.39 2.39 -14.67
C LEU A 84 8.15 1.43 -13.49
N VAL A 85 6.95 1.46 -12.91
CA VAL A 85 6.53 0.52 -11.86
C VAL A 85 6.45 -0.90 -12.42
N ALA A 86 5.87 -1.10 -13.60
CA ALA A 86 5.79 -2.41 -14.24
C ALA A 86 7.17 -3.00 -14.59
N ALA A 87 8.14 -2.15 -14.91
CA ALA A 87 9.53 -2.56 -15.18
C ALA A 87 10.37 -2.77 -13.90
N LEU A 88 9.86 -2.39 -12.72
CA LEU A 88 10.55 -2.53 -11.46
C LEU A 88 10.81 -4.01 -11.15
N THR A 89 12.08 -4.36 -10.97
CA THR A 89 12.46 -5.67 -10.44
C THR A 89 12.67 -5.55 -8.93
N PRO A 90 11.80 -6.15 -8.09
CA PRO A 90 11.98 -6.10 -6.65
C PRO A 90 13.30 -6.78 -6.24
N PRO A 91 14.06 -6.21 -5.30
CA PRO A 91 15.30 -6.81 -4.83
C PRO A 91 15.06 -8.16 -4.12
N PRO A 92 16.06 -9.05 -4.06
CA PRO A 92 15.96 -10.32 -3.34
C PRO A 92 15.47 -10.15 -1.90
N GLY A 93 14.61 -11.04 -1.45
CA GLY A 93 14.01 -10.98 -0.11
C GLY A 93 12.88 -9.96 0.04
N CYS A 94 12.54 -9.21 -1.01
CA CYS A 94 11.32 -8.41 -1.06
C CYS A 94 10.08 -9.32 -1.01
N ARG A 95 9.14 -9.02 -0.11
CA ARG A 95 7.91 -9.81 0.10
C ARG A 95 6.65 -9.12 -0.40
N GLY A 96 6.76 -7.86 -0.80
CA GLY A 96 5.67 -7.06 -1.34
C GLY A 96 6.14 -5.68 -1.75
N VAL A 97 5.38 -5.06 -2.64
CA VAL A 97 5.62 -3.70 -3.13
C VAL A 97 4.39 -2.85 -2.81
N ILE A 98 4.62 -1.64 -2.31
CA ILE A 98 3.60 -0.59 -2.17
C ILE A 98 3.89 0.44 -3.27
N VAL A 99 2.98 0.58 -4.23
CA VAL A 99 3.06 1.67 -5.22
C VAL A 99 2.52 2.93 -4.56
N ALA A 100 3.40 3.89 -4.29
CA ALA A 100 3.11 5.06 -3.47
C ALA A 100 2.70 6.27 -4.34
N ALA A 101 1.54 6.16 -5.00
CA ALA A 101 0.93 7.27 -5.72
C ALA A 101 -0.59 7.11 -5.77
N PHE A 102 -1.30 8.24 -5.83
CA PHE A 102 -2.74 8.23 -6.09
C PHE A 102 -3.01 7.84 -7.55
N GLY A 103 -4.06 7.04 -7.77
CA GLY A 103 -4.40 6.51 -9.10
C GLY A 103 -3.69 5.20 -9.45
N ASP A 104 -2.92 4.63 -8.52
CA ASP A 104 -2.33 3.28 -8.58
C ASP A 104 -1.69 2.95 -9.94
N PRO A 105 -0.61 3.64 -10.34
CA PRO A 105 0.02 3.42 -11.63
C PRO A 105 0.71 2.05 -11.71
N GLY A 106 0.18 1.15 -12.54
CA GLY A 106 0.73 -0.19 -12.82
C GLY A 106 0.00 -1.29 -12.07
#